data_AF-A0A529S792-F1
#
_entry.id   AF-A0A529S792-F1
#
_cell.length_a   1.000
_cell.length_b   1.000
_cell.length_c   1.000
_cell.angle_alpha   90.00
_cell.angle_beta   90.00
_cell.angle_gamma   90.00
#
_symmetry.space_group_name_H-M   'P 1'
#
loop_
_entity.id
_entity.type
_entity.pdbx_description
1 polymer ?
#
loop_
_entity_poly.entity_id
_entity_poly.type
_entity_poly.pdbx_seq_one_letter_code
_entity_poly.pdbx_strand_id
1 'polypeptide(L)' 'TRTLEERLGLSQGALESVTGVVERYVCQAESQIDLACAAATLALEDAGLEPGALDLIIGGCGVPYQPLPATAPLVMQ' A
#
# COMPACT_ATOMS: atom_id res chain seq x y z
N THR A 1 10.72 -5.26 -12.13
CA THR A 1 12.08 -4.69 -11.94
C THR A 1 12.82 -4.41 -13.23
N ARG A 2 12.56 -5.15 -14.32
CA ARG A 2 13.22 -4.97 -15.64
C ARG A 2 13.30 -3.53 -16.16
N THR A 3 12.19 -2.79 -16.21
CA THR A 3 12.19 -1.38 -16.65
C THR A 3 13.09 -0.50 -15.78
N LEU A 4 13.25 -0.83 -14.49
CA LEU A 4 14.16 -0.12 -13.60
C LEU A 4 15.62 -0.51 -13.87
N GLU A 5 15.90 -1.78 -14.15
CA GLU A 5 17.24 -2.25 -14.56
C GLU A 5 17.69 -1.53 -15.84
N GLU A 6 16.83 -1.47 -16.85
CA GLU A 6 17.08 -0.76 -18.11
C GLU A 6 17.38 0.74 -17.87
N ARG A 7 16.55 1.41 -17.07
CA ARG A 7 16.74 2.84 -16.72
C ARG A 7 18.03 3.12 -15.96
N LEU A 8 18.53 2.14 -15.21
CA LEU A 8 19.74 2.26 -14.39
C LEU A 8 20.98 1.66 -15.07
N GLY A 9 20.85 1.10 -16.28
CA GLY A 9 21.95 0.46 -17.01
C GLY A 9 22.46 -0.84 -16.36
N LEU A 10 21.59 -1.54 -15.62
CA LEU A 10 21.93 -2.80 -14.96
C LEU A 10 21.70 -3.99 -15.90
N SER A 11 22.43 -5.08 -15.67
CA SER A 11 22.16 -6.34 -16.35
C SER A 11 20.80 -6.90 -15.92
N GLN A 12 20.16 -7.63 -16.83
CA GLN A 12 18.88 -8.28 -16.56
C GLN A 12 18.99 -9.22 -15.34
N GLY A 13 18.06 -9.09 -14.40
CA GLY A 13 18.00 -9.91 -13.18
C GLY A 13 18.97 -9.47 -12.08
N ALA A 14 19.75 -8.40 -12.28
CA ALA A 14 20.65 -7.88 -11.26
C ALA A 14 19.89 -7.49 -9.98
N LEU A 15 18.74 -6.81 -10.09
CA LEU A 15 17.98 -6.38 -8.93
C LEU A 15 17.33 -7.55 -8.21
N GLU A 16 16.74 -8.49 -8.95
CA GLU A 16 16.11 -9.67 -8.37
C GLU A 16 17.16 -10.54 -7.63
N SER A 17 18.34 -10.73 -8.21
CA SER A 17 19.41 -11.54 -7.60
C SER A 17 19.90 -11.01 -6.24
N VAL A 18 19.87 -9.69 -6.04
CA VAL A 18 20.35 -9.04 -4.80
C VAL A 18 19.22 -8.83 -3.79
N THR A 19 18.00 -8.52 -4.27
CA THR A 19 16.89 -8.10 -3.40
C THR A 19 15.81 -9.16 -3.20
N GLY A 20 15.74 -10.15 -4.09
CA GLY A 20 14.61 -11.10 -4.18
C GLY A 20 13.32 -10.50 -4.75
N VAL A 21 13.33 -9.23 -5.17
CA VAL A 21 12.12 -8.54 -5.66
C VAL A 21 11.97 -8.76 -7.17
N VAL A 22 10.90 -9.45 -7.56
CA VAL A 22 10.57 -9.70 -8.98
C VAL A 22 9.88 -8.49 -9.62
N GLU A 23 8.93 -7.89 -8.91
CA GLU A 23 8.14 -6.75 -9.40
C GLU A 23 8.03 -5.66 -8.34
N ARG A 24 7.97 -4.41 -8.82
CA ARG A 24 7.81 -3.23 -7.97
C ARG A 24 6.81 -2.29 -8.62
N TYR A 25 5.58 -2.33 -8.12
CA TYR A 25 4.51 -1.46 -8.54
C TYR A 25 4.73 -0.05 -7.98
N VAL A 26 4.30 0.96 -8.74
CA VAL A 26 4.34 2.36 -8.32
C VAL A 26 2.97 2.95 -8.60
N CYS A 27 2.23 3.26 -7.54
CA CYS A 27 0.95 3.96 -7.68
C CYS A 27 1.19 5.41 -8.16
N GLN A 28 0.33 5.88 -9.08
CA GLN A 28 0.44 7.20 -9.70
C GLN A 28 -0.79 8.09 -9.43
N ALA A 29 -1.96 7.48 -9.25
CA ALA A 29 -3.25 8.20 -9.26
C ALA A 29 -3.96 8.19 -7.91
N GLU A 30 -3.62 7.26 -7.03
CA GLU A 30 -4.30 7.07 -5.75
C GLU A 30 -3.42 7.57 -4.61
N SER A 31 -4.07 7.99 -3.54
CA SER A 31 -3.43 8.33 -2.28
C SER A 31 -3.25 7.11 -1.38
N GLN A 32 -2.47 7.29 -0.31
CA GLN A 32 -2.38 6.29 0.76
C GLN A 32 -3.76 5.99 1.39
N ILE A 33 -4.69 6.96 1.37
CA ILE A 33 -6.03 6.80 1.92
C ILE A 33 -6.89 5.95 0.99
N ASP A 34 -6.87 6.24 -0.30
CA ASP A 34 -7.63 5.47 -1.30
C ASP A 34 -7.23 3.99 -1.25
N LEU A 35 -5.92 3.72 -1.21
CA LEU A 35 -5.38 2.36 -1.09
C LEU A 35 -5.78 1.68 0.23
N ALA A 36 -5.76 2.41 1.34
CA ALA A 36 -6.16 1.89 2.65
C ALA A 36 -7.66 1.57 2.71
N CYS A 37 -8.52 2.44 2.18
CA CYS A 37 -9.96 2.22 2.10
C CYS A 37 -10.28 1.01 1.21
N ALA A 38 -9.67 0.91 0.03
CA ALA A 38 -9.86 -0.23 -0.86
C ALA A 38 -9.45 -1.55 -0.18
N ALA A 39 -8.30 -1.59 0.49
CA ALA A 39 -7.84 -2.77 1.21
C ALA A 39 -8.75 -3.13 2.39
N ALA A 40 -9.24 -2.15 3.14
CA ALA A 40 -10.14 -2.36 4.27
C ALA A 40 -11.49 -2.95 3.83
N THR A 41 -12.08 -2.41 2.75
CA THR A 41 -13.33 -2.92 2.17
C THR A 41 -13.18 -4.38 1.73
N LEU A 42 -12.11 -4.70 0.98
CA LEU A 42 -11.85 -6.07 0.53
C LEU A 42 -11.66 -7.05 1.70
N ALA A 43 -11.00 -6.61 2.78
CA ALA A 43 -10.79 -7.46 3.96
C ALA A 43 -12.09 -7.71 4.74
N LEU A 44 -12.98 -6.71 4.83
CA LEU A 44 -14.30 -6.86 5.43
C LEU A 44 -15.20 -7.80 4.61
N GLU A 45 -15.19 -7.66 3.29
CA GLU A 45 -15.90 -8.55 2.38
C GLU A 45 -15.43 -10.01 2.52
N ASP A 46 -14.12 -10.25 2.55
CA ASP A 46 -13.54 -11.60 2.75
C ASP A 46 -13.91 -12.18 4.12
N ALA A 47 -13.96 -11.35 5.16
CA ALA A 47 -14.35 -11.74 6.51
C ALA A 47 -15.88 -11.90 6.68
N GLY A 48 -16.69 -11.44 5.72
CA GLY A 48 -18.15 -11.39 5.85
C GLY A 48 -18.62 -10.47 6.98
N LEU A 49 -17.89 -9.38 7.24
CA LEU A 49 -18.17 -8.42 8.31
C LEU A 49 -18.62 -7.09 7.73
N GLU A 50 -19.60 -6.46 8.39
CA GLU A 50 -19.97 -5.08 8.13
C GLU A 50 -19.01 -4.11 8.82
N PRO A 51 -18.76 -2.90 8.26
CA PRO A 51 -17.86 -1.91 8.88
C PRO A 51 -18.20 -1.59 10.34
N GLY A 52 -19.49 -1.59 10.70
CA GLY A 52 -19.96 -1.32 12.05
C GLY A 52 -19.60 -2.41 13.09
N ALA A 53 -19.04 -3.54 12.66
CA ALA A 53 -18.52 -4.58 13.55
C ALA A 53 -17.08 -4.30 14.04
N LEU A 54 -16.42 -3.25 13.51
CA LEU A 54 -15.07 -2.87 13.90
C LEU A 54 -15.08 -1.89 15.08
N ASP A 55 -14.43 -2.27 16.18
CA ASP A 55 -14.26 -1.39 17.35
C ASP A 55 -13.03 -0.45 17.24
N LEU A 56 -12.04 -0.81 16.41
CA LEU A 56 -10.76 -0.10 16.32
C LEU A 56 -10.10 -0.29 14.95
N ILE A 57 -9.54 0.79 14.40
CA ILE A 57 -8.63 0.76 13.25
C ILE A 57 -7.26 1.30 13.69
N ILE A 58 -6.21 0.51 13.45
CA ILE A 58 -4.82 0.91 13.74
C ILE A 58 -4.11 1.18 12.41
N GLY A 59 -3.64 2.41 12.22
CA GLY A 59 -2.85 2.78 11.06
C GLY A 59 -1.36 2.64 11.32
N GLY A 60 -0.68 1.76 10.59
CA GLY A 60 0.78 1.62 10.60
C GLY A 60 1.38 2.10 9.28
N CYS A 61 2.05 3.25 9.29
CA CYS A 61 2.70 3.81 8.10
C CYS A 61 4.07 4.41 8.44
N GLY A 62 5.08 4.16 7.61
CA GLY A 62 6.41 4.74 7.76
C GLY A 62 6.51 6.21 7.33
N VAL A 63 5.54 6.66 6.54
CA VAL A 63 5.41 8.06 6.09
C VAL A 63 3.98 8.53 6.36
N PRO A 64 3.78 9.77 6.84
CA PRO A 64 2.44 10.29 7.06
C PRO A 64 1.76 10.63 5.73
N TYR A 65 0.43 10.51 5.66
CA TYR A 65 -0.36 11.13 4.59
C TYR A 65 -0.43 12.66 4.77
N GLN A 66 -0.67 13.10 6.00
CA GLN A 66 -0.64 14.50 6.43
C GLN A 66 -0.08 14.59 7.87
N PRO A 67 0.36 15.76 8.35
CA PRO A 67 0.93 15.89 9.69
C PRO A 67 -0.03 15.45 10.81
N LEU A 68 -1.28 15.95 10.76
CA LEU A 68 -2.35 15.61 11.67
C LEU A 68 -3.70 15.76 10.95
N PRO A 69 -4.72 14.93 11.26
CA PRO A 69 -4.66 13.75 12.12
C PRO A 69 -3.86 12.59 11.49
N ALA A 70 -3.70 11.50 12.25
CA ALA A 70 -3.14 10.26 11.73
C ALA A 70 -4.00 9.66 10.59
N THR A 71 -3.46 8.67 9.88
CA THR A 71 -4.12 8.02 8.74
C THR A 71 -5.42 7.29 9.11
N ALA A 72 -5.47 6.59 10.25
CA ALA A 72 -6.62 5.74 10.58
C ALA A 72 -7.97 6.47 10.63
N PRO A 73 -8.11 7.65 11.26
CA PRO A 73 -9.34 8.45 11.20
C PRO A 73 -9.85 8.78 9.78
N LEU A 74 -8.95 8.86 8.79
CA LEU A 74 -9.33 9.17 7.40
C LEU A 74 -9.92 7.96 6.67
N VAL A 75 -9.69 6.75 7.19
CA VAL A 75 -10.29 5.50 6.68
C VAL A 75 -11.69 5.29 7.26
N MET A 76 -12.03 5.95 8.36
CA MET A 76 -13.33 5.86 9.06
C MET A 76 -14.42 6.75 8.44
N GLN A 77 -14.28 7.20 7.19
CA GLN A 77 -15.29 7.99 6.49
C GLN A 77 -16.47 7.10 6.08
#